data_AF-A0A969SUU5-F1
#
_entry.id   AF-A0A969SUU5-F1
#
_cell.length_a   1.000
_cell.length_b   1.000
_cell.length_c   1.000
_cell.angle_alpha   90.00
_cell.angle_beta   90.00
_cell.angle_gamma   90.00
#
_symmetry.space_group_name_H-M   'P 1'
#
loop_
_entity.id
_entity.type
_entity.pdbx_description
1 polymer ?
#
loop_
_entity_poly.entity_id
_entity_poly.type
_entity_poly.pdbx_seq_one_letter_code
_entity_poly.pdbx_strand_id
1 'polypeptide(L)'
;MISSENLKSIDELDVIDMVMQNTCEIAVLSPTATYQFMLRFVYYCRSYSFLVARLAAVIGSSSLFRDPFAPFSHHAERSMDVAASVLKAGIEEFRDPKIRVSHRTMSYGLLDRLAEYAGLSEMETQRIAQSQNWFHVILQKVEEGYSANPQNLSSMVKAWGSCGG
;
A
#
# COMPACT_ATOMS: atom_id res chain seq x y z
N MET A 1 20.24 -0.21 18.24
CA MET A 1 20.06 1.03 17.46
C MET A 1 20.42 0.68 16.03
N ILE A 2 19.44 0.57 15.13
CA ILE A 2 19.68 0.18 13.72
C ILE A 2 19.69 1.48 12.91
N SER A 3 20.82 1.79 12.28
CA SER A 3 21.04 2.96 11.42
C SER A 3 20.49 2.70 10.00
N SER A 4 20.24 3.79 9.27
CA SER A 4 19.74 3.78 7.89
C SER A 4 20.78 3.39 6.82
N GLU A 5 21.87 2.73 7.20
CA GLU A 5 22.98 2.35 6.30
C GLU A 5 22.79 0.96 5.66
N ASN A 6 21.69 0.26 5.95
CA ASN A 6 21.40 -1.09 5.43
C ASN A 6 20.23 -1.08 4.41
N LEU A 7 20.31 -0.27 3.36
CA LEU A 7 19.60 -0.63 2.13
C LEU A 7 20.28 -1.87 1.56
N LYS A 8 19.56 -2.98 1.68
CA LYS A 8 20.06 -4.35 1.55
C LYS A 8 20.54 -4.67 0.12
N SER A 9 21.51 -5.58 0.04
CA SER A 9 22.20 -6.00 -1.18
C SER A 9 21.25 -6.55 -2.26
N ILE A 10 21.69 -6.50 -3.51
CA ILE A 10 21.02 -7.07 -4.70
C ILE A 10 20.54 -8.51 -4.45
N ASP A 11 21.27 -9.29 -3.63
CA ASP A 11 20.91 -10.66 -3.25
C ASP A 11 19.55 -10.77 -2.54
N GLU A 12 19.06 -9.73 -1.88
CA GLU A 12 17.75 -9.76 -1.24
C GLU A 12 16.59 -9.56 -2.23
N LEU A 13 16.82 -8.85 -3.33
CA LEU A 13 15.81 -8.68 -4.37
C LEU A 13 15.61 -10.00 -5.12
N ASP A 14 16.69 -10.72 -5.44
CA ASP A 14 16.61 -12.03 -6.08
C ASP A 14 15.87 -13.06 -5.20
N VAL A 15 16.07 -12.99 -3.88
CA VAL A 15 15.33 -13.82 -2.92
C VAL A 15 13.84 -13.46 -2.89
N ILE A 16 13.50 -12.17 -2.92
CA ILE A 16 12.10 -11.73 -2.98
C ILE A 16 11.45 -12.20 -4.29
N ASP A 17 12.11 -12.01 -5.42
CA ASP A 17 11.61 -12.42 -6.74
C ASP A 17 11.39 -13.92 -6.82
N MET A 18 12.33 -14.71 -6.31
CA MET A 18 12.20 -16.17 -6.22
C MET A 18 11.01 -16.59 -5.33
N VAL A 19 10.84 -15.95 -4.17
CA VAL A 19 9.70 -16.24 -3.28
C VAL A 19 8.38 -15.85 -3.94
N MET A 20 8.32 -14.71 -4.63
CA MET A 20 7.14 -14.28 -5.36
C MET A 20 6.80 -15.26 -6.48
N GLN A 21 7.78 -15.65 -7.28
CA GLN A 21 7.62 -16.62 -8.35
C GLN A 21 7.11 -17.96 -7.82
N ASN A 22 7.77 -18.54 -6.81
CA ASN A 22 7.35 -19.79 -6.20
C ASN A 22 5.91 -19.71 -5.65
N THR A 23 5.55 -18.57 -5.05
CA THR A 23 4.19 -18.37 -4.52
C THR A 23 3.16 -18.33 -5.64
N CYS A 24 3.46 -17.66 -6.75
CA CYS A 24 2.60 -17.63 -7.94
C CYS A 24 2.46 -19.03 -8.55
N GLU A 25 3.56 -19.77 -8.68
CA GLU A 25 3.56 -21.15 -9.18
C GLU A 25 2.70 -22.06 -8.31
N ILE A 26 2.80 -21.96 -6.98
CA ILE A 26 1.94 -22.72 -6.05
C ILE A 26 0.47 -22.29 -6.17
N ALA A 27 0.21 -20.99 -6.32
CA ALA A 27 -1.14 -20.45 -6.39
C ALA A 27 -1.92 -21.01 -7.58
N VAL A 28 -1.26 -21.25 -8.73
CA VAL A 28 -1.92 -21.77 -9.94
C VAL A 28 -2.18 -23.28 -9.89
N LEU A 29 -1.62 -24.02 -8.93
CA LEU A 29 -1.78 -25.47 -8.84
C LEU A 29 -3.20 -25.90 -8.44
N SER A 30 -3.98 -25.03 -7.79
CA SER A 30 -5.38 -25.33 -7.49
C SER A 30 -6.24 -24.06 -7.38
N PRO A 31 -7.54 -24.15 -7.71
CA PRO A 31 -8.48 -23.05 -7.52
C PRO A 31 -8.47 -22.48 -6.09
N THR A 32 -8.40 -23.34 -5.09
CA THR A 32 -8.35 -22.94 -3.68
C THR A 32 -7.06 -22.17 -3.35
N ALA A 33 -5.91 -22.60 -3.87
CA ALA A 33 -4.65 -21.89 -3.69
C ALA A 33 -4.68 -20.53 -4.38
N THR A 34 -5.26 -20.44 -5.59
CA THR A 34 -5.46 -19.16 -6.29
C THR A 34 -6.34 -18.21 -5.47
N TYR A 35 -7.46 -18.71 -4.94
CA TYR A 35 -8.33 -17.93 -4.06
C TYR A 35 -7.59 -17.41 -2.83
N GLN A 36 -6.82 -18.26 -2.13
CA GLN A 36 -6.05 -17.86 -0.95
C GLN A 36 -4.98 -16.80 -1.26
N PHE A 37 -4.29 -16.95 -2.39
CA PHE A 37 -3.30 -15.98 -2.87
C PHE A 37 -3.97 -14.63 -3.14
N MET A 38 -5.05 -14.64 -3.92
CA MET A 38 -5.76 -13.41 -4.27
C MET A 38 -6.42 -12.76 -3.05
N LEU A 39 -6.91 -13.54 -2.08
CA LEU A 39 -7.41 -13.01 -0.82
C LEU A 39 -6.34 -12.20 -0.10
N ARG A 40 -5.12 -12.74 0.04
CA ARG A 40 -3.99 -12.03 0.68
C ARG A 40 -3.61 -10.78 -0.09
N PHE A 41 -3.53 -10.88 -1.42
CA PHE A 41 -3.22 -9.75 -2.29
C PHE A 41 -4.26 -8.63 -2.16
N VAL A 42 -5.55 -8.96 -2.18
CA VAL A 42 -6.63 -7.98 -1.99
C VAL A 42 -6.58 -7.37 -0.59
N TYR A 43 -6.33 -8.15 0.45
CA TYR A 43 -6.16 -7.63 1.81
C TYR A 43 -4.97 -6.67 1.89
N TYR A 44 -3.83 -7.02 1.27
CA TYR A 44 -2.66 -6.15 1.15
C TYR A 44 -3.05 -4.83 0.52
N CYS A 45 -3.50 -4.81 -0.73
CA CYS A 45 -3.85 -3.60 -1.47
C CYS A 45 -4.86 -2.72 -0.72
N ARG A 46 -5.80 -3.32 0.02
CA ARG A 46 -6.79 -2.59 0.82
C ARG A 46 -6.18 -1.87 2.01
N SER A 47 -5.23 -2.48 2.73
CA SER A 47 -4.56 -1.82 3.85
C SER A 47 -3.80 -0.56 3.42
N TYR A 48 -3.25 -0.52 2.20
CA TYR A 48 -2.54 0.68 1.72
C TYR A 48 -3.46 1.81 1.27
N SER A 49 -4.70 1.49 0.91
CA SER A 49 -5.56 2.46 0.22
C SER A 49 -5.84 3.75 1.01
N PHE A 50 -5.92 3.67 2.33
CA PHE A 50 -6.12 4.86 3.18
C PHE A 50 -4.80 5.57 3.55
N LEU A 51 -3.66 4.90 3.39
CA LEU A 51 -2.35 5.43 3.80
C LEU A 51 -1.93 6.61 2.93
N VAL A 52 -2.31 6.63 1.65
CA VAL A 52 -2.06 7.76 0.75
C VAL A 52 -2.79 9.03 1.23
N ALA A 53 -4.06 8.90 1.63
CA ALA A 53 -4.82 10.01 2.20
C ALA A 53 -4.24 10.47 3.55
N ARG A 54 -3.80 9.51 4.39
CA ARG A 54 -3.11 9.81 5.65
C ARG A 54 -1.81 10.59 5.41
N LEU A 55 -1.02 10.19 4.41
CA LEU A 55 0.21 10.86 4.04
C LEU A 55 -0.05 12.27 3.51
N ALA A 56 -1.08 12.46 2.68
CA ALA A 56 -1.51 13.79 2.23
C ALA A 56 -1.85 14.71 3.42
N ALA A 57 -2.56 14.20 4.43
CA ALA A 57 -2.84 14.96 5.64
C ALA A 57 -1.57 15.37 6.41
N VAL A 58 -0.60 14.44 6.54
CA VAL A 58 0.70 14.73 7.18
C VAL A 58 1.46 15.80 6.40
N ILE A 59 1.52 15.70 5.07
CA ILE A 59 2.14 16.71 4.19
C ILE A 59 1.48 18.07 4.39
N GLY A 60 0.14 18.14 4.39
CA GLY A 60 -0.60 19.39 4.56
C GLY A 60 -0.32 20.08 5.88
N SER A 61 -0.01 19.31 6.94
CA SER A 61 0.37 19.84 8.26
C SER A 61 1.85 20.24 8.38
N SER A 62 2.66 19.94 7.36
CA SER A 62 4.10 20.18 7.38
C SER A 62 4.44 21.63 7.07
N SER A 63 5.56 22.13 7.59
CA SER A 63 6.14 23.42 7.19
C SER A 63 7.34 23.27 6.22
N LEU A 64 7.59 22.04 5.75
CA LEU A 64 8.77 21.66 4.98
C LEU A 64 8.67 22.04 3.50
N PHE A 65 7.46 22.16 2.95
CA PHE A 65 7.27 22.50 1.54
C PHE A 65 7.08 24.00 1.40
N ARG A 66 8.15 24.67 0.93
CA ARG A 66 8.15 26.11 0.71
C ARG A 66 8.60 26.46 -0.70
N ASP A 67 8.02 27.51 -1.26
CA ASP A 67 8.52 28.12 -2.48
C ASP A 67 9.86 28.82 -2.21
N PRO A 68 10.98 28.36 -2.79
CA PRO A 68 12.28 29.02 -2.59
C PRO A 68 12.34 30.41 -3.23
N PHE A 69 11.40 30.75 -4.11
CA PHE A 69 11.36 32.03 -4.81
C PHE A 69 10.35 33.03 -4.22
N ALA A 70 9.60 32.63 -3.18
CA ALA A 70 8.65 33.53 -2.55
C ALA A 70 9.38 34.68 -1.84
N PRO A 71 8.99 35.95 -2.08
CA PRO A 71 9.65 37.11 -1.49
C PRO A 71 9.44 37.22 0.03
N PHE A 72 8.42 36.54 0.57
CA PHE A 72 8.12 36.50 1.98
C PHE A 72 7.90 35.06 2.45
N SER A 73 8.56 34.69 3.55
CA SER A 73 8.55 33.32 4.09
C SER A 73 7.16 32.82 4.53
N HIS A 74 6.26 33.72 4.92
CA HIS A 74 4.87 33.41 5.29
C HIS A 74 3.94 33.28 4.08
N HIS A 75 4.38 33.69 2.89
CA HIS A 75 3.69 33.47 1.60
C HIS A 75 4.29 32.28 0.84
N ALA A 76 5.33 31.65 1.38
CA ALA A 76 6.03 30.56 0.73
C ALA A 76 5.38 29.19 0.95
N GLU A 77 4.35 29.07 1.80
CA GLU A 77 3.77 27.78 2.18
C GLU A 77 3.11 27.07 0.99
N ARG A 78 3.59 25.86 0.65
CA ARG A 78 3.07 25.02 -0.45
C ARG A 78 2.61 23.64 -0.01
N SER A 79 2.67 23.35 1.29
CA SER A 79 2.32 22.06 1.87
C SER A 79 0.92 21.59 1.47
N MET A 80 -0.06 22.49 1.44
CA MET A 80 -1.42 22.14 1.01
C MET A 80 -1.55 21.87 -0.49
N ASP A 81 -0.77 22.54 -1.35
CA ASP A 81 -0.76 22.25 -2.80
C ASP A 81 -0.17 20.86 -3.09
N VAL A 82 0.91 20.52 -2.38
CA VAL A 82 1.54 19.20 -2.46
C VAL A 82 0.58 18.13 -1.93
N ALA A 83 -0.04 18.38 -0.77
CA ALA A 83 -1.04 17.49 -0.19
C ALA A 83 -2.22 17.23 -1.14
N ALA A 84 -2.74 18.29 -1.76
CA ALA A 84 -3.83 18.18 -2.73
C ALA A 84 -3.44 17.32 -3.95
N SER A 85 -2.20 17.46 -4.43
CA SER A 85 -1.67 16.67 -5.55
C SER A 85 -1.54 15.18 -5.18
N VAL A 86 -1.02 14.88 -4.00
CA VAL A 86 -0.90 13.50 -3.49
C VAL A 86 -2.28 12.87 -3.28
N LEU A 87 -3.23 13.62 -2.70
CA LEU A 87 -4.59 13.13 -2.49
C LEU A 87 -5.30 12.85 -3.83
N LYS A 88 -5.12 13.72 -4.82
CA LYS A 88 -5.67 13.53 -6.17
C LYS A 88 -5.13 12.26 -6.81
N ALA A 89 -3.83 12.02 -6.73
CA ALA A 89 -3.21 10.80 -7.25
C ALA A 89 -3.81 9.54 -6.60
N GLY A 90 -4.02 9.56 -5.28
CA GLY A 90 -4.71 8.47 -4.58
C GLY A 90 -6.15 8.27 -5.08
N ILE A 91 -6.92 9.35 -5.26
CA ILE A 91 -8.31 9.23 -5.76
C ILE A 91 -8.34 8.61 -7.17
N GLU A 92 -7.43 9.00 -8.06
CA GLU A 92 -7.29 8.43 -9.40
C GLU A 92 -6.88 6.95 -9.35
N GLU A 93 -6.02 6.56 -8.40
CA GLU A 93 -5.67 5.17 -8.16
C GLU A 93 -6.87 4.33 -7.68
N PHE A 94 -7.82 4.91 -6.93
CA PHE A 94 -8.92 4.13 -6.34
C PHE A 94 -10.21 4.17 -7.15
N ARG A 95 -10.29 4.93 -8.24
CA ARG A 95 -11.51 5.08 -9.04
C ARG A 95 -11.21 4.88 -10.52
N ASP A 96 -11.71 3.78 -11.07
CA ASP A 96 -11.65 3.57 -12.51
C ASP A 96 -12.49 4.67 -13.21
N PRO A 97 -11.88 5.49 -14.10
CA PRO A 97 -12.56 6.60 -14.75
C PRO A 97 -13.67 6.16 -15.72
N LYS A 98 -13.62 4.92 -16.22
CA LYS A 98 -14.61 4.35 -17.15
C LYS A 98 -15.78 3.72 -16.43
N ILE A 99 -15.52 2.91 -15.39
CA ILE A 99 -16.56 2.09 -14.75
C ILE A 99 -17.14 2.77 -13.50
N ARG A 100 -16.48 3.82 -12.97
CA ARG A 100 -16.86 4.57 -11.74
C ARG A 100 -16.97 3.71 -10.47
N VAL A 101 -16.49 2.47 -10.52
CA VAL A 101 -16.42 1.55 -9.39
C VAL A 101 -15.03 1.64 -8.77
N SER A 102 -14.94 1.52 -7.45
CA SER A 102 -13.64 1.53 -6.79
C SER A 102 -12.88 0.23 -7.06
N HIS A 103 -11.54 0.28 -7.12
CA HIS A 103 -10.72 -0.94 -7.20
C HIS A 103 -11.07 -1.91 -6.07
N ARG A 104 -11.40 -1.40 -4.88
CA ARG A 104 -11.84 -2.20 -3.74
C ARG A 104 -13.11 -3.01 -4.04
N THR A 105 -14.11 -2.38 -4.66
CA THR A 105 -15.35 -3.05 -5.03
C THR A 105 -15.11 -4.12 -6.11
N MET A 106 -14.25 -3.82 -7.10
CA MET A 106 -13.86 -4.80 -8.12
C MET A 106 -13.13 -6.00 -7.50
N SER A 107 -12.24 -5.75 -6.54
CA SER A 107 -11.51 -6.81 -5.84
C SER A 107 -12.42 -7.74 -5.05
N TYR A 108 -13.52 -7.26 -4.46
CA TYR A 108 -14.50 -8.14 -3.82
C TYR A 108 -15.22 -9.02 -4.83
N GLY A 109 -15.70 -8.44 -5.93
CA GLY A 109 -16.34 -9.22 -6.99
C GLY A 109 -15.40 -10.27 -7.60
N LEU A 110 -14.10 -9.96 -7.69
CA LEU A 110 -13.09 -10.93 -8.09
C LEU A 110 -12.96 -12.08 -7.09
N LEU A 111 -12.90 -11.79 -5.78
CA LEU A 111 -12.83 -12.82 -4.75
C LEU A 111 -14.07 -13.71 -4.74
N ASP A 112 -15.26 -13.15 -4.94
CA ASP A 112 -16.50 -13.92 -5.01
C ASP A 112 -16.45 -14.91 -6.18
N ARG A 113 -16.02 -14.45 -7.37
CA ARG A 113 -15.87 -15.33 -8.55
C ARG A 113 -14.78 -16.38 -8.37
N LEU A 114 -13.69 -16.06 -7.68
CA LEU A 114 -12.64 -17.03 -7.37
C LEU A 114 -13.10 -18.07 -6.33
N ALA A 115 -13.94 -17.68 -5.37
CA ALA A 115 -14.54 -18.62 -4.42
C ALA A 115 -15.50 -19.59 -5.13
N GLU A 116 -16.36 -19.06 -6.01
CA GLU A 116 -17.24 -19.86 -6.86
C GLU A 116 -16.44 -20.84 -7.73
N TYR A 117 -15.40 -20.34 -8.41
CA TYR A 117 -14.51 -21.16 -9.23
C TYR A 117 -13.83 -22.29 -8.44
N ALA A 118 -13.48 -22.01 -7.17
CA ALA A 118 -12.89 -23.00 -6.27
C ALA A 118 -13.91 -23.94 -5.60
N GLY A 119 -15.21 -23.75 -5.85
CA GLY A 119 -16.27 -24.54 -5.23
C GLY A 119 -16.36 -24.35 -3.71
N LEU A 120 -15.91 -23.20 -3.19
CA LEU A 120 -15.88 -22.92 -1.76
C LEU A 120 -17.25 -22.43 -1.27
N SER A 121 -17.70 -23.00 -0.15
CA SER A 121 -18.84 -22.48 0.61
C SER A 121 -18.49 -21.19 1.36
N GLU A 122 -19.50 -20.42 1.75
CA GLU A 122 -19.33 -19.23 2.60
C GLU A 122 -18.61 -19.53 3.92
N MET A 123 -18.88 -20.70 4.53
CA MET A 123 -18.16 -21.12 5.73
C MET A 123 -16.68 -21.38 5.48
N GLU A 124 -16.32 -21.94 4.33
CA GLU A 124 -14.94 -22.18 3.95
C GLU A 124 -14.20 -20.88 3.64
N THR A 125 -14.83 -19.97 2.90
CA THR A 125 -14.24 -18.65 2.62
C THR A 125 -13.99 -17.88 3.90
N GLN A 126 -14.94 -17.89 4.85
CA GLN A 126 -14.79 -17.26 6.16
C GLN A 126 -13.66 -17.90 6.98
N ARG A 127 -13.58 -19.23 7.02
CA ARG A 127 -12.51 -19.95 7.73
C ARG A 127 -11.14 -19.62 7.16
N ILE A 128 -11.02 -19.58 5.83
CA ILE A 128 -9.79 -19.19 5.14
C ILE A 128 -9.41 -17.75 5.52
N ALA A 129 -10.35 -16.80 5.49
CA ALA A 129 -10.09 -15.41 5.87
C ALA A 129 -9.60 -15.29 7.34
N GLN A 130 -10.20 -16.04 8.26
CA GLN A 130 -9.83 -16.04 9.68
C GLN A 130 -8.47 -16.67 9.96
N SER A 131 -7.98 -17.57 9.10
CA SER A 131 -6.68 -18.23 9.27
C SER A 131 -5.47 -17.31 8.98
N GLN A 132 -5.69 -16.06 8.59
CA GLN A 132 -4.65 -15.11 8.18
C GLN A 132 -4.19 -14.16 9.30
N ASN A 133 -4.23 -14.59 10.57
CA ASN A 133 -3.80 -13.75 11.70
C ASN A 133 -2.34 -13.31 11.60
N TRP A 134 -1.45 -14.18 11.09
CA TRP A 134 -0.04 -13.83 10.86
C TRP A 134 0.12 -12.71 9.82
N PHE A 135 -0.80 -12.62 8.86
CA PHE A 135 -0.74 -11.62 7.79
C PHE A 135 -1.04 -10.22 8.32
N HIS A 136 -1.93 -10.10 9.32
CA HIS A 136 -2.20 -8.83 9.98
C HIS A 136 -0.94 -8.24 10.64
N VAL A 137 -0.06 -9.09 11.20
CA VAL A 137 1.21 -8.64 11.78
C VAL A 137 2.12 -8.03 10.71
N ILE A 138 2.11 -8.58 9.49
CA ILE A 138 2.87 -8.02 8.37
C ILE A 138 2.26 -6.68 7.96
N LEU A 139 0.95 -6.62 7.76
CA LEU A 139 0.25 -5.40 7.37
C LEU A 139 0.51 -4.26 8.36
N GLN A 140 0.46 -4.54 9.66
CA GLN A 140 0.76 -3.57 10.71
C GLN A 140 2.18 -3.01 10.58
N LYS A 141 3.19 -3.86 10.34
CA LYS A 141 4.59 -3.40 10.14
C LYS A 141 4.73 -2.49 8.93
N VAL A 142 4.00 -2.77 7.85
CA VAL A 142 4.05 -1.88 6.69
C VAL A 142 3.32 -0.57 6.97
N GLU A 143 2.15 -0.60 7.63
CA GLU A 143 1.44 0.61 8.06
C GLU A 143 2.28 1.52 8.97
N GLU A 144 3.09 0.93 9.85
CA GLU A 144 4.09 1.64 10.67
C GLU A 144 5.12 2.36 9.79
N GLY A 145 5.61 1.73 8.71
CA GLY A 145 6.54 2.34 7.75
C GLY A 145 5.99 3.59 7.06
N TYR A 146 4.67 3.68 6.87
CA TYR A 146 3.97 4.86 6.34
C TYR A 146 3.69 5.94 7.39
N SER A 147 4.16 5.79 8.63
CA SER A 147 3.98 6.80 9.69
C SER A 147 5.08 7.86 9.60
N ALA A 148 4.86 8.90 8.80
CA ALA A 148 5.80 10.00 8.66
C ALA A 148 5.67 11.04 9.80
N ASN A 149 6.81 11.55 10.25
CA ASN A 149 6.85 12.76 11.07
C ASN A 149 6.76 14.02 10.16
N PRO A 150 5.74 14.88 10.32
CA PRO A 150 5.52 16.04 9.45
C PRO A 150 6.64 17.10 9.52
N GLN A 151 7.51 17.05 10.53
CA GLN A 151 8.63 17.98 10.68
C GLN A 151 9.97 17.38 10.25
N ASN A 152 9.99 16.14 9.74
CA ASN A 152 11.20 15.47 9.29
C ASN A 152 11.10 15.07 7.82
N LEU A 153 11.82 15.78 6.95
CA LEU A 153 11.83 15.53 5.51
C LEU A 153 12.27 14.11 5.16
N SER A 154 13.30 13.57 5.82
CA SER A 154 13.77 12.20 5.59
C SER A 154 12.69 11.17 5.96
N SER A 155 11.94 11.40 7.04
CA SER A 155 10.80 10.56 7.43
C SER A 155 9.69 10.59 6.38
N MET A 156 9.46 11.74 5.75
CA MET A 156 8.42 11.93 4.75
C MET A 156 8.81 11.32 3.39
N VAL A 157 10.08 11.44 3.00
CA VAL A 157 10.65 10.78 1.82
C VAL A 157 10.58 9.25 1.96
N LYS A 158 10.91 8.71 3.13
CA LYS A 158 10.78 7.26 3.40
C LYS A 158 9.33 6.77 3.31
N ALA A 159 8.38 7.54 3.86
CA ALA A 159 6.96 7.19 3.80
C ALA A 159 6.35 7.32 2.39
N TRP A 160 6.98 8.10 1.50
CA TRP A 160 6.59 8.19 0.09
C TRP A 160 7.02 6.97 -0.75
N GLY A 161 7.74 6.01 -0.18
CA GLY A 161 8.23 4.84 -0.92
C GLY A 161 9.55 5.08 -1.65
N SER A 162 10.14 6.28 -1.50
CA SER A 162 11.53 6.51 -1.88
C SER A 162 12.40 5.85 -0.80
N CYS A 163 12.80 4.60 -1.03
CA CYS A 163 14.07 4.10 -0.52
C CYS A 163 15.17 5.05 -1.02
N GLY A 164 15.44 6.12 -0.27
CA GLY A 164 16.44 7.12 -0.64
C GLY A 164 17.81 6.45 -0.73
N GLY A 165 18.43 6.54 -1.91
CA GLY A 165 19.87 6.32 -2.09
C GLY A 165 20.72 7.44 -1.49
#